data_AF-A0A7Z0T311-F1
#
_entry.id   AF-A0A7Z0T311-F1
#
_cell.length_a   1.000
_cell.length_b   1.000
_cell.length_c   1.000
_cell.angle_alpha   90.00
_cell.angle_beta   90.00
_cell.angle_gamma   90.00
#
_symmetry.space_group_name_H-M   'P 1'
#
loop_
_entity.id
_entity.type
_entity.pdbx_description
1 polymer ?
#
loop_
_entity_poly.entity_id
_entity_poly.type
_entity_poly.pdbx_seq_one_letter_code
_entity_poly.pdbx_strand_id
1 'polypeptide(L)'
;MNSFIGAQALRSMLFLIVLASLAVPGALQAAQEKWELAMNNAELRDIVEEISGILGTTVVLDPRVSGRITVMSQQALDREGVRRLFYGVLDAHNFTVIDEGDRILITPVTEAKTRAGTSPAKNATPSQFVTRVIELNNSSAADIAGLVRPLVSANGYVGPSVSANAVVVTETASNAQRIVQVIRQLDSGQGNMHAVVQLRHARASEVVPVMEASLGKRTAENAIQVLADSRTNRLILIGPAAVRQRLAELARGLDVPATATEDNARVIRLRHSNAKQLAEILESIGQGRKAAPALGNSKDTAPGTAFMIKADESQNALVLIAEPEQVRTIESIVRQLDQPRAQVLIHAAIVEISGDIAEAVGVQWGISTGDAKGFINFPGTDIPIVGGLDFNEKKSAPEGALLRLGSDRFGALISALASNTHSNLLSTPSLLTLDNQEAHIIVGQNVPFKTGSYATNSNGADNPFTTVERKDVGISLKIKPYINEGSTLRLEVEQEVSDIAPSVSGIDSSDLITNKRALKSTILADDGEIIVIGGLIRDSVRTQKSGVPLLRDIPYLGALFRWNRDTQSKSNLMVFLRPTIVRSKEDLSGISQQRYNALRDLSQSGARDNNSLLLPADSRQLFEPVSDAPVFDLRKPAP
;
A
#
# COMPACT_ATOMS: atom_id res chain seq x y z
N MET A 1 38.65 -84.57 -33.52
CA MET A 1 37.67 -84.60 -32.42
C MET A 1 36.31 -84.30 -33.00
N ASN A 2 35.55 -85.36 -33.31
CA ASN A 2 34.39 -85.83 -32.53
C ASN A 2 33.12 -85.06 -32.96
N SER A 3 32.34 -85.57 -33.92
CA SER A 3 31.38 -86.69 -33.81
C SER A 3 30.06 -86.30 -33.14
N PHE A 4 28.97 -86.78 -33.75
CA PHE A 4 27.59 -86.86 -33.29
C PHE A 4 26.71 -85.62 -33.47
N ILE A 5 25.83 -85.69 -34.47
CA ILE A 5 24.36 -85.90 -34.38
C ILE A 5 23.91 -85.87 -35.85
N GLY A 6 23.30 -86.87 -36.45
CA GLY A 6 22.34 -87.82 -35.90
C GLY A 6 21.19 -87.83 -36.90
N ALA A 7 21.15 -88.92 -37.68
CA ALA A 7 20.12 -89.33 -38.63
C ALA A 7 18.69 -88.90 -38.24
N GLN A 8 18.19 -87.79 -38.80
CA GLN A 8 16.75 -87.50 -38.92
C GLN A 8 16.35 -86.71 -40.19
N ALA A 9 17.29 -86.36 -41.08
CA ALA A 9 16.99 -85.57 -42.29
C ALA A 9 16.62 -86.40 -43.52
N LEU A 10 16.80 -87.73 -43.51
CA LEU A 10 16.63 -88.56 -44.71
C LEU A 10 15.24 -89.22 -44.85
N ARG A 11 14.37 -89.11 -43.83
CA ARG A 11 13.00 -89.68 -43.86
C ARG A 11 11.89 -88.64 -44.12
N SER A 12 12.18 -87.36 -43.96
CA SER A 12 11.24 -86.26 -44.22
C SER A 12 11.35 -85.69 -45.64
N MET A 13 12.45 -85.94 -46.34
CA MET A 13 12.65 -85.45 -47.71
C MET A 13 12.14 -86.42 -48.80
N LEU A 14 12.02 -87.72 -48.48
CA LEU A 14 11.47 -88.74 -49.40
C LEU A 14 9.93 -88.85 -49.34
N PHE A 15 9.29 -88.31 -48.28
CA PHE A 15 7.83 -88.28 -48.16
C PHE A 15 7.20 -87.04 -48.80
N LEU A 16 8.00 -86.01 -49.14
CA LEU A 16 7.55 -84.78 -49.79
C LEU A 16 7.58 -84.87 -51.33
N ILE A 17 8.31 -85.83 -51.90
CA ILE A 17 8.43 -86.03 -53.36
C ILE A 17 7.44 -87.08 -53.88
N VAL A 18 6.87 -87.93 -53.00
CA VAL A 18 5.83 -88.91 -53.35
C VAL A 18 4.40 -88.38 -53.10
N LEU A 19 4.25 -87.29 -52.35
CA LEU A 19 2.95 -86.60 -52.17
C LEU A 19 2.70 -85.45 -53.15
N ALA A 20 3.72 -85.08 -53.95
CA ALA A 20 3.63 -84.06 -55.00
C ALA A 20 3.26 -84.62 -56.39
N SER A 21 3.09 -85.95 -56.51
CA SER A 21 2.76 -86.65 -57.77
C SER A 21 1.34 -87.23 -57.82
N LEU A 22 0.49 -86.93 -56.82
CA LEU A 22 -0.87 -87.47 -56.69
C LEU A 22 -1.86 -86.37 -56.25
N ALA A 23 -1.96 -85.30 -57.03
CA ALA A 23 -3.12 -84.40 -57.03
C ALA A 23 -3.11 -83.59 -58.33
N VAL A 24 -3.17 -84.30 -59.46
CA VAL A 24 -3.72 -83.75 -60.69
C VAL A 24 -5.24 -83.77 -60.50
N PRO A 25 -5.94 -82.65 -60.28
CA PRO A 25 -7.35 -82.63 -60.59
C PRO A 25 -7.42 -82.76 -62.11
N GLY A 26 -7.92 -83.91 -62.57
CA GLY A 26 -8.22 -84.12 -63.97
C GLY A 26 -9.06 -82.93 -64.45
N ALA A 27 -8.50 -82.19 -65.40
CA ALA A 27 -9.27 -81.28 -66.21
C ALA A 27 -10.29 -82.14 -66.97
N LEU A 28 -11.47 -82.32 -66.37
CA LEU A 28 -12.69 -82.51 -67.12
C LEU A 28 -12.74 -81.32 -68.08
N GLN A 29 -12.32 -81.55 -69.32
CA GLN A 29 -12.78 -80.78 -70.47
C GLN A 29 -14.30 -80.97 -70.54
N ALA A 30 -15.02 -80.25 -69.68
CA ALA A 30 -16.29 -79.71 -70.08
C ALA A 30 -15.95 -78.88 -71.32
N ALA A 31 -16.41 -79.33 -72.49
CA ALA A 31 -16.41 -78.50 -73.67
C ALA A 31 -17.12 -77.21 -73.27
N GLN A 32 -16.36 -76.16 -72.97
CA GLN A 32 -16.91 -74.84 -72.72
C GLN A 32 -17.45 -74.41 -74.07
N GLU A 33 -18.76 -74.52 -74.21
CA GLU A 33 -19.50 -73.87 -75.27
C GLU A 33 -19.04 -72.42 -75.30
N LYS A 34 -18.49 -71.99 -76.43
CA LYS A 34 -18.11 -70.61 -76.66
C LYS A 34 -19.17 -70.00 -77.56
N TRP A 35 -19.62 -68.81 -77.19
CA TRP A 35 -20.68 -68.11 -77.91
C TRP A 35 -20.11 -66.90 -78.64
N GLU A 36 -20.49 -66.74 -79.90
CA GLU A 36 -20.29 -65.52 -80.67
C GLU A 36 -21.64 -64.78 -80.73
N LEU A 37 -21.68 -63.55 -80.21
CA LEU A 37 -22.89 -62.73 -80.19
C LEU A 37 -22.81 -61.62 -81.24
N ALA A 38 -23.68 -61.69 -82.23
CA ALA A 38 -23.88 -60.64 -83.22
C ALA A 38 -25.38 -60.30 -83.31
N MET A 39 -25.81 -59.30 -82.55
CA MET A 39 -27.19 -58.83 -82.51
C MET A 39 -27.24 -57.38 -82.97
N ASN A 40 -28.03 -57.11 -83.99
CA ASN A 40 -28.20 -55.77 -84.53
C ASN A 40 -29.63 -55.28 -84.28
N ASN A 41 -29.77 -54.20 -83.51
CA ASN A 41 -31.06 -53.56 -83.20
C ASN A 41 -32.09 -54.51 -82.57
N ALA A 42 -31.62 -55.42 -81.71
CA ALA A 42 -32.49 -56.37 -80.99
C ALA A 42 -33.17 -55.69 -79.79
N GLU A 43 -34.37 -56.12 -79.43
CA GLU A 43 -35.04 -55.62 -78.22
C GLU A 43 -34.36 -56.20 -76.97
N LEU A 44 -34.17 -55.36 -75.95
CA LEU A 44 -33.46 -55.75 -74.73
C LEU A 44 -34.11 -56.97 -74.04
N ARG A 45 -35.42 -57.16 -74.18
CA ARG A 45 -36.15 -58.33 -73.64
C ARG A 45 -35.68 -59.62 -74.29
N ASP A 46 -35.55 -59.63 -75.62
CA ASP A 46 -35.10 -60.78 -76.40
C ASP A 46 -33.63 -61.12 -76.06
N ILE A 47 -32.80 -60.08 -75.88
CA ILE A 47 -31.40 -60.23 -75.47
C ILE A 47 -31.30 -60.86 -74.07
N VAL A 48 -32.15 -60.42 -73.14
CA VAL A 48 -32.17 -60.93 -71.76
C VAL A 48 -32.65 -62.38 -71.75
N GLU A 49 -33.63 -62.74 -72.57
CA GLU A 49 -34.12 -64.12 -72.72
C GLU A 49 -33.01 -65.04 -73.24
N GLU A 50 -32.35 -64.67 -74.34
CA GLU A 50 -31.26 -65.45 -74.94
C GLU A 50 -30.08 -65.62 -73.97
N ILE A 51 -29.68 -64.53 -73.31
CA ILE A 51 -28.56 -64.53 -72.37
C ILE A 51 -28.94 -65.25 -71.06
N SER A 52 -30.21 -65.21 -70.63
CA SER A 52 -30.67 -66.01 -69.48
C SER A 52 -30.61 -67.51 -69.76
N GLY A 53 -30.89 -67.93 -71.01
CA GLY A 53 -30.71 -69.30 -71.47
C GLY A 53 -29.24 -69.74 -71.42
N ILE A 54 -28.32 -68.89 -71.91
CA ILE A 54 -26.87 -69.14 -71.88
C ILE A 54 -26.32 -69.16 -70.43
N LEU A 55 -26.82 -68.26 -69.57
CA LEU A 55 -26.36 -68.14 -68.18
C LEU A 55 -27.06 -69.11 -67.23
N GLY A 56 -28.15 -69.77 -67.64
CA GLY A 56 -28.91 -70.71 -66.82
C GLY A 56 -29.49 -70.09 -65.54
N THR A 57 -29.78 -68.79 -65.55
CA THR A 57 -30.24 -68.01 -64.39
C THR A 57 -31.61 -67.42 -64.63
N THR A 58 -32.50 -67.52 -63.64
CA THR A 58 -33.81 -66.85 -63.68
C THR A 58 -33.63 -65.34 -63.66
N VAL A 59 -34.10 -64.63 -64.68
CA VAL A 59 -34.04 -63.16 -64.74
C VAL A 59 -35.44 -62.56 -64.61
N VAL A 60 -35.58 -61.61 -63.70
CA VAL A 60 -36.80 -60.79 -63.54
C VAL A 60 -36.49 -59.41 -64.11
N LEU A 61 -37.27 -58.96 -65.08
CA LEU A 61 -37.15 -57.62 -65.65
C LEU A 61 -38.21 -56.71 -65.04
N ASP A 62 -37.79 -55.53 -64.59
CA ASP A 62 -38.73 -54.46 -64.28
C ASP A 62 -39.46 -53.99 -65.57
N PRO A 63 -40.77 -53.72 -65.53
CA PRO A 63 -41.54 -53.27 -66.70
C PRO A 63 -40.95 -52.07 -67.44
N ARG A 64 -40.18 -51.23 -66.74
CA ARG A 64 -39.55 -50.00 -67.26
C ARG A 64 -38.24 -50.26 -68.01
N VAL A 65 -37.74 -51.50 -68.01
CA VAL A 65 -36.54 -51.89 -68.75
C VAL A 65 -36.95 -52.18 -70.20
N SER A 66 -36.86 -51.15 -71.04
CA SER A 66 -37.11 -51.24 -72.48
C SER A 66 -36.07 -50.44 -73.26
N GLY A 67 -35.69 -50.94 -74.44
CA GLY A 67 -34.67 -50.34 -75.28
C GLY A 67 -34.23 -51.29 -76.39
N ARG A 68 -33.64 -50.74 -77.45
CA ARG A 68 -32.99 -51.52 -78.50
C ARG A 68 -31.49 -51.40 -78.39
N ILE A 69 -30.80 -52.52 -78.55
CA ILE A 69 -29.37 -52.62 -78.33
C ILE A 69 -28.74 -53.34 -79.51
N THR A 70 -27.55 -52.88 -79.89
CA THR A 70 -26.68 -53.54 -80.86
C THR A 70 -25.43 -54.03 -80.14
N VAL A 71 -25.18 -55.34 -80.19
CA VAL A 71 -24.00 -55.98 -79.60
C VAL A 71 -23.27 -56.74 -80.71
N MET A 72 -22.01 -56.38 -80.95
CA MET A 72 -21.16 -57.05 -81.93
C MET A 72 -19.90 -57.57 -81.22
N SER A 73 -19.79 -58.87 -81.01
CA SER A 73 -18.56 -59.53 -80.57
C SER A 73 -17.97 -60.36 -81.70
N GLN A 74 -16.71 -60.09 -82.07
CA GLN A 74 -15.96 -60.88 -83.07
C GLN A 74 -15.10 -61.98 -82.41
N GLN A 75 -15.17 -62.12 -81.09
CA GLN A 75 -14.43 -63.12 -80.32
C GLN A 75 -15.41 -64.09 -79.66
N ALA A 76 -15.08 -65.38 -79.71
CA ALA A 76 -15.81 -66.42 -79.05
C ALA A 76 -15.67 -66.28 -77.52
N LEU A 77 -16.76 -65.90 -76.85
CA LEU A 77 -16.81 -65.61 -75.41
C LEU A 77 -17.17 -66.87 -74.62
N ASP A 78 -16.53 -67.02 -73.46
CA ASP A 78 -16.94 -67.98 -72.44
C ASP A 78 -18.13 -67.44 -71.61
N ARG A 79 -18.77 -68.30 -70.82
CA ARG A 79 -19.96 -67.94 -70.01
C ARG A 79 -19.72 -66.70 -69.13
N GLU A 80 -18.52 -66.60 -68.56
CA GLU A 80 -18.07 -65.46 -67.75
C GLU A 80 -17.89 -64.19 -68.59
N GLY A 81 -17.36 -64.31 -69.80
CA GLY A 81 -17.23 -63.24 -70.79
C GLY A 81 -18.57 -62.71 -71.27
N VAL A 82 -19.52 -63.59 -71.58
CA VAL A 82 -20.90 -63.22 -71.96
C VAL A 82 -21.59 -62.45 -70.82
N ARG A 83 -21.46 -62.93 -69.58
CA ARG A 83 -22.00 -62.23 -68.40
C ARG A 83 -21.42 -60.81 -68.25
N ARG A 84 -20.10 -60.66 -68.38
CA ARG A 84 -19.44 -59.35 -68.28
C ARG A 84 -19.86 -58.39 -69.39
N LEU A 85 -19.93 -58.88 -70.63
CA LEU A 85 -20.40 -58.08 -71.77
C LEU A 85 -21.85 -57.63 -71.56
N PHE A 86 -22.71 -58.55 -71.12
CA PHE A 86 -24.12 -58.26 -70.84
C PHE A 86 -24.30 -57.19 -69.75
N TYR A 87 -23.55 -57.29 -68.65
CA TYR A 87 -23.62 -56.28 -67.59
C TYR A 87 -23.07 -54.93 -68.05
N GLY A 88 -22.02 -54.91 -68.88
CA GLY A 88 -21.52 -53.67 -69.48
C GLY A 88 -22.52 -53.01 -70.43
N VAL A 89 -23.29 -53.81 -71.17
CA VAL A 89 -24.36 -53.34 -72.04
C VAL A 89 -25.54 -52.77 -71.24
N LEU A 90 -25.94 -53.44 -70.15
CA LEU A 90 -26.97 -52.92 -69.25
C LEU A 90 -26.54 -51.59 -68.60
N ASP A 91 -25.30 -51.52 -68.14
CA ASP A 91 -24.71 -50.33 -67.52
C ASP A 91 -24.68 -49.14 -68.51
N ALA A 92 -24.30 -49.38 -69.77
CA ALA A 92 -24.31 -48.37 -70.83
C ALA A 92 -25.71 -47.76 -71.09
N HIS A 93 -26.77 -48.50 -70.80
CA HIS A 93 -28.16 -48.05 -70.92
C HIS A 93 -28.79 -47.63 -69.58
N ASN A 94 -27.99 -47.38 -68.53
CA ASN A 94 -28.44 -46.98 -67.19
C ASN A 94 -29.32 -48.01 -66.48
N PHE A 95 -29.15 -49.29 -66.80
CA PHE A 95 -29.75 -50.41 -66.08
C PHE A 95 -28.69 -51.10 -65.23
N THR A 96 -29.08 -51.53 -64.04
CA THR A 96 -28.19 -52.28 -63.15
C THR A 96 -28.82 -53.60 -62.78
N VAL A 97 -27.92 -54.52 -62.46
CA VAL A 97 -28.26 -55.88 -62.07
C VAL A 97 -28.17 -55.99 -60.55
N ILE A 98 -29.22 -56.51 -59.92
CA ILE A 98 -29.25 -56.85 -58.51
C ILE A 98 -29.35 -58.37 -58.41
N ASP A 99 -28.33 -58.99 -57.84
CA ASP A 99 -28.30 -60.42 -57.58
C ASP A 99 -29.05 -60.72 -56.27
N GLU A 100 -30.16 -61.45 -56.34
CA GLU A 100 -30.95 -61.91 -55.19
C GLU A 100 -30.68 -63.38 -54.84
N GLY A 101 -29.59 -63.96 -55.38
CA GLY A 101 -29.13 -65.33 -55.08
C GLY A 101 -29.73 -66.40 -55.99
N ASP A 102 -31.07 -66.54 -55.99
CA ASP A 102 -31.79 -67.53 -56.82
C ASP A 102 -32.35 -66.94 -58.13
N ARG A 103 -32.27 -65.61 -58.26
CA ARG A 103 -32.72 -64.86 -59.44
C ARG A 103 -31.97 -63.54 -59.56
N ILE A 104 -31.94 -63.02 -60.77
CA ILE A 104 -31.32 -61.76 -61.11
C ILE A 104 -32.40 -60.74 -61.45
N LEU A 105 -32.46 -59.61 -60.74
CA LEU A 105 -33.38 -58.51 -61.03
C LEU A 105 -32.65 -57.44 -61.85
N ILE A 106 -33.19 -57.10 -63.02
CA ILE A 106 -32.70 -55.97 -63.83
C ILE A 106 -33.63 -54.77 -63.57
N THR A 107 -33.07 -53.67 -63.06
CA THR A 107 -33.82 -52.47 -62.71
C THR A 107 -33.06 -51.21 -63.14
N PRO A 108 -33.73 -50.05 -63.35
CA PRO A 108 -33.04 -48.79 -63.57
C PRO A 108 -32.14 -48.39 -62.38
N VAL A 109 -30.98 -47.79 -62.67
CA VAL A 109 -29.98 -47.37 -61.66
C VAL A 109 -30.54 -46.45 -60.57
N THR A 110 -31.64 -45.73 -60.84
CA THR A 110 -32.29 -44.84 -59.87
C THR A 110 -32.97 -45.57 -58.72
N GLU A 111 -33.61 -46.72 -58.96
CA GLU A 111 -34.28 -47.52 -57.92
C GLU A 111 -33.30 -48.42 -57.16
N ALA A 112 -32.17 -48.77 -57.76
CA ALA A 112 -31.11 -49.51 -57.07
C ALA A 112 -30.50 -48.73 -55.88
N LYS A 113 -30.58 -47.39 -55.88
CA LYS A 113 -30.04 -46.52 -54.81
C LYS A 113 -30.73 -46.72 -53.47
N THR A 114 -32.03 -47.00 -53.47
CA THR A 114 -32.83 -47.13 -52.24
C THR A 114 -32.85 -48.57 -51.71
N ARG A 115 -32.50 -49.55 -52.55
CA ARG A 115 -32.50 -50.98 -52.22
C ARG A 115 -31.10 -51.57 -52.06
N ALA A 116 -30.04 -50.79 -52.28
CA ALA A 116 -28.64 -51.19 -52.06
C ALA A 116 -28.41 -51.58 -50.58
N GLY A 117 -28.21 -52.89 -50.34
CA GLY A 117 -27.95 -53.42 -49.00
C GLY A 117 -26.56 -53.05 -48.47
N THR A 118 -26.41 -53.01 -47.14
CA THR A 118 -25.15 -52.82 -46.40
C THR A 118 -24.22 -54.03 -46.46
N SER A 119 -24.27 -54.81 -47.54
CA SER A 119 -23.57 -56.09 -47.63
C SER A 119 -22.04 -55.89 -47.71
N PRO A 120 -21.23 -56.69 -46.97
CA PRO A 120 -19.78 -56.56 -46.98
C PRO A 120 -19.22 -56.82 -48.39
N ALA A 121 -18.47 -55.86 -48.91
CA ALA A 121 -17.96 -55.77 -50.28
C ALA A 121 -17.03 -56.91 -50.76
N LYS A 122 -16.85 -58.00 -50.00
CA LYS A 122 -15.98 -59.12 -50.40
C LYS A 122 -16.55 -59.98 -51.53
N ASN A 123 -17.88 -59.96 -51.75
CA ASN A 123 -18.56 -60.75 -52.78
C ASN A 123 -19.38 -59.90 -53.77
N ALA A 124 -19.17 -58.57 -53.80
CA ALA A 124 -19.95 -57.66 -54.65
C ALA A 124 -19.35 -57.57 -56.05
N THR A 125 -20.20 -57.66 -57.08
CA THR A 125 -19.80 -57.47 -58.48
C THR A 125 -19.29 -56.03 -58.69
N PRO A 126 -18.23 -55.79 -59.50
CA PRO A 126 -17.60 -54.46 -59.63
C PRO A 126 -18.53 -53.29 -60.00
N SER A 127 -19.65 -53.59 -60.66
CA SER A 127 -20.69 -52.65 -61.10
C SER A 127 -21.85 -52.46 -60.12
N GLN A 128 -21.89 -53.18 -59.00
CA GLN A 128 -22.96 -53.07 -58.01
C GLN A 128 -22.80 -51.83 -57.12
N PHE A 129 -23.88 -51.08 -56.88
CA PHE A 129 -23.90 -49.98 -55.90
C PHE A 129 -23.87 -50.52 -54.47
N VAL A 130 -22.95 -50.00 -53.67
CA VAL A 130 -22.75 -50.33 -52.25
C VAL A 130 -22.70 -49.06 -51.41
N THR A 131 -23.29 -49.11 -50.22
CA THR A 131 -23.22 -48.02 -49.24
C THR A 131 -22.21 -48.39 -48.16
N ARG A 132 -21.24 -47.50 -47.91
CA ARG A 132 -20.20 -47.68 -46.90
C ARG A 132 -20.11 -46.48 -45.97
N VAL A 133 -20.08 -46.77 -44.68
CA VAL A 133 -19.83 -45.79 -43.63
C VAL A 133 -18.34 -45.85 -43.26
N ILE A 134 -17.66 -44.72 -43.28
CA ILE A 134 -16.22 -44.61 -43.03
C ILE A 134 -16.01 -43.63 -41.88
N GLU A 135 -15.65 -44.13 -40.71
CA GLU A 135 -15.32 -43.31 -39.54
C GLU A 135 -13.97 -42.60 -39.72
N LEU A 136 -13.88 -41.34 -39.28
CA LEU A 136 -12.68 -40.51 -39.34
C LEU A 136 -12.15 -40.23 -37.93
N ASN A 137 -10.83 -40.22 -37.76
CA ASN A 137 -10.17 -40.05 -36.47
C ASN A 137 -9.56 -38.66 -36.26
N ASN A 138 -8.97 -38.08 -37.32
CA ASN A 138 -8.17 -36.86 -37.21
C ASN A 138 -8.82 -35.68 -37.94
N SER A 139 -9.56 -35.96 -39.00
CA SER A 139 -10.17 -34.95 -39.86
C SER A 139 -11.69 -34.84 -39.65
N SER A 140 -12.25 -33.68 -39.98
CA SER A 140 -13.69 -33.43 -39.93
C SER A 140 -14.40 -34.11 -41.11
N ALA A 141 -15.51 -34.81 -40.83
CA ALA A 141 -16.34 -35.44 -41.85
C ALA A 141 -16.84 -34.46 -42.93
N ALA A 142 -17.14 -33.22 -42.55
CA ALA A 142 -17.61 -32.19 -43.49
C ALA A 142 -16.52 -31.81 -44.52
N ASP A 143 -15.29 -31.64 -44.05
CA ASP A 143 -14.16 -31.22 -44.88
C ASP A 143 -13.78 -32.33 -45.87
N ILE A 144 -13.68 -33.56 -45.37
CA ILE A 144 -13.37 -34.74 -46.19
C ILE A 144 -14.49 -35.01 -47.20
N ALA A 145 -15.76 -34.91 -46.80
CA ALA A 145 -16.88 -35.10 -47.71
C ALA A 145 -16.86 -34.05 -48.85
N GLY A 146 -16.52 -32.80 -48.55
CA GLY A 146 -16.36 -31.74 -49.56
C GLY A 146 -15.23 -32.03 -50.54
N LEU A 147 -14.08 -32.48 -50.05
CA LEU A 147 -12.89 -32.81 -50.85
C LEU A 147 -13.11 -34.01 -51.79
N VAL A 148 -13.89 -35.00 -51.35
CA VAL A 148 -14.09 -36.26 -52.07
C VAL A 148 -15.31 -36.23 -53.00
N ARG A 149 -16.22 -35.26 -52.83
CA ARG A 149 -17.43 -35.08 -53.65
C ARG A 149 -17.18 -35.10 -55.18
N PRO A 150 -16.08 -34.53 -55.73
CA PRO A 150 -15.80 -34.60 -57.17
C PRO A 150 -15.43 -35.99 -57.69
N LEU A 151 -15.04 -36.93 -56.82
CA LEU A 151 -14.66 -38.30 -57.17
C LEU A 151 -15.86 -39.26 -57.27
N VAL A 152 -17.06 -38.76 -56.96
CA VAL A 152 -18.31 -39.52 -56.95
C VAL A 152 -18.90 -39.52 -58.35
N SER A 153 -19.41 -40.67 -58.80
CA SER A 153 -20.12 -40.77 -60.08
C SER A 153 -21.38 -39.90 -60.08
N ALA A 154 -21.90 -39.54 -61.26
CA ALA A 154 -23.15 -38.75 -61.37
C ALA A 154 -24.34 -39.38 -60.62
N ASN A 155 -24.28 -40.69 -60.38
CA ASN A 155 -25.31 -41.47 -59.69
C ASN A 155 -24.97 -41.84 -58.24
N GLY A 156 -23.76 -41.54 -57.76
CA GLY A 156 -23.33 -41.82 -56.38
C GLY A 156 -23.72 -40.73 -55.39
N TYR A 157 -23.61 -41.05 -54.10
CA TYR A 157 -23.86 -40.13 -52.99
C TYR A 157 -22.68 -40.13 -52.03
N VAL A 158 -22.26 -38.93 -51.60
CA VAL A 158 -21.31 -38.75 -50.50
C VAL A 158 -21.85 -37.67 -49.58
N GLY A 159 -21.96 -37.98 -48.29
CA GLY A 159 -22.46 -37.07 -47.28
C GLY A 159 -21.72 -37.22 -45.96
N PRO A 160 -21.50 -36.12 -45.23
CA PRO A 160 -20.94 -36.19 -43.89
C PRO A 160 -22.02 -36.59 -42.88
N SER A 161 -21.68 -37.54 -42.01
CA SER A 161 -22.37 -37.80 -40.74
C SER A 161 -21.61 -37.08 -39.64
N VAL A 162 -22.04 -35.87 -39.32
CA VAL A 162 -21.40 -35.00 -38.33
C VAL A 162 -21.45 -35.56 -36.91
N SER A 163 -22.53 -36.28 -36.55
CA SER A 163 -22.69 -36.85 -35.20
C SER A 163 -21.77 -38.05 -34.95
N ALA A 164 -21.47 -38.84 -35.98
CA ALA A 164 -20.58 -40.01 -35.90
C ALA A 164 -19.16 -39.72 -36.39
N ASN A 165 -18.86 -38.47 -36.78
CA ASN A 165 -17.66 -38.08 -37.54
C ASN A 165 -17.29 -39.10 -38.63
N ALA A 166 -18.27 -39.48 -39.44
CA ALA A 166 -18.11 -40.50 -40.47
C ALA A 166 -18.58 -39.98 -41.83
N VAL A 167 -17.97 -40.45 -42.92
CA VAL A 167 -18.39 -40.16 -44.28
C VAL A 167 -19.17 -41.36 -44.82
N VAL A 168 -20.41 -41.11 -45.24
CA VAL A 168 -21.26 -42.11 -45.87
C VAL A 168 -21.08 -41.98 -47.39
N VAL A 169 -20.68 -43.07 -48.03
CA VAL A 169 -20.39 -43.15 -49.47
C VAL A 169 -21.26 -44.25 -50.07
N THR A 170 -22.12 -43.89 -51.01
CA THR A 170 -22.90 -44.82 -51.84
C THR A 170 -22.41 -44.75 -53.28
N GLU A 171 -21.73 -45.78 -53.75
CA GLU A 171 -21.17 -45.85 -55.11
C GLU A 171 -21.02 -47.30 -55.60
N THR A 172 -20.73 -47.50 -56.88
CA THR A 172 -20.21 -48.76 -57.44
C THR A 172 -19.08 -49.33 -56.59
N ALA A 173 -19.07 -50.66 -56.42
CA ALA A 173 -18.11 -51.35 -55.55
C ALA A 173 -16.64 -51.02 -55.88
N SER A 174 -16.32 -50.90 -57.18
CA SER A 174 -14.98 -50.54 -57.65
C SER A 174 -14.57 -49.10 -57.27
N ASN A 175 -15.45 -48.12 -57.47
CA ASN A 175 -15.16 -46.72 -57.15
C ASN A 175 -15.23 -46.44 -55.64
N ALA A 176 -16.16 -47.07 -54.93
CA ALA A 176 -16.27 -46.97 -53.47
C ALA A 176 -14.96 -47.41 -52.79
N GLN A 177 -14.28 -48.46 -53.28
CA GLN A 177 -12.99 -48.89 -52.75
C GLN A 177 -11.88 -47.84 -52.97
N ARG A 178 -11.85 -47.19 -54.14
CA ARG A 178 -10.92 -46.09 -54.43
C ARG A 178 -11.17 -44.88 -53.53
N ILE A 179 -12.43 -44.51 -53.35
CA ILE A 179 -12.85 -43.41 -52.46
C ILE A 179 -12.43 -43.70 -51.01
N VAL A 180 -12.63 -44.92 -50.52
CA VAL A 180 -12.20 -45.34 -49.17
C VAL A 180 -10.67 -45.19 -48.98
N GLN A 181 -9.87 -45.54 -49.99
CA GLN A 181 -8.41 -45.39 -49.91
C GLN A 181 -7.99 -43.91 -49.81
N VAL A 182 -8.61 -43.04 -50.62
CA VAL A 182 -8.35 -41.60 -50.58
C VAL A 182 -8.75 -41.01 -49.23
N ILE A 183 -9.92 -41.37 -48.71
CA ILE A 183 -10.40 -40.92 -47.41
C ILE A 183 -9.41 -41.31 -46.29
N ARG A 184 -8.93 -42.57 -46.28
CA ARG A 184 -7.94 -43.02 -45.29
C ARG A 184 -6.61 -42.29 -45.39
N GLN A 185 -6.16 -41.98 -46.61
CA GLN A 185 -4.92 -41.23 -46.79
C GLN A 185 -5.06 -39.78 -46.28
N LEU A 186 -6.23 -39.15 -46.49
CA LEU A 186 -6.52 -37.82 -45.97
C LEU A 186 -6.74 -37.79 -44.44
N ASP A 187 -7.35 -38.83 -43.86
CA ASP A 187 -7.51 -38.96 -42.40
C ASP A 187 -6.18 -39.30 -41.68
N SER A 188 -5.20 -39.87 -42.39
CA SER A 188 -3.86 -40.11 -41.84
C SER A 188 -3.01 -38.85 -41.64
N GLY A 189 -3.53 -37.67 -42.00
CA GLY A 189 -2.88 -36.37 -41.78
C GLY A 189 -2.66 -36.05 -40.29
N GLN A 190 -1.53 -35.39 -39.99
CA GLN A 190 -1.06 -35.17 -38.62
C GLN A 190 -2.09 -34.43 -37.75
N GLY A 191 -2.68 -35.14 -36.79
CA GLY A 191 -3.55 -34.53 -35.78
C GLY A 191 -2.80 -33.53 -34.89
N ASN A 192 -3.55 -32.63 -34.27
CA ASN A 192 -3.07 -31.66 -33.28
C ASN A 192 -2.54 -32.37 -32.01
N MET A 193 -1.29 -32.84 -32.05
CA MET A 193 -0.62 -33.41 -30.88
C MET A 193 -0.14 -32.32 -29.92
N HIS A 194 -0.03 -32.65 -28.62
CA HIS A 194 0.46 -31.76 -27.58
C HIS A 194 1.90 -32.12 -27.15
N ALA A 195 2.68 -31.14 -26.70
CA ALA A 195 3.99 -31.31 -26.08
C ALA A 195 4.05 -30.53 -24.77
N VAL A 196 4.74 -31.06 -23.76
CA VAL A 196 4.89 -30.43 -22.45
C VAL A 196 6.34 -30.01 -22.24
N VAL A 197 6.57 -28.74 -21.90
CA VAL A 197 7.90 -28.19 -21.61
C VAL A 197 7.91 -27.72 -20.15
N GLN A 198 8.88 -28.20 -19.36
CA GLN A 198 9.09 -27.76 -17.98
C GLN A 198 10.06 -26.56 -17.96
N LEU A 199 9.66 -25.46 -17.31
CA LEU A 199 10.53 -24.30 -17.07
C LEU A 199 11.20 -24.41 -15.69
N ARG A 200 12.47 -23.98 -15.60
CA ARG A 200 13.28 -24.02 -14.36
C ARG A 200 13.42 -22.66 -13.68
N HIS A 201 13.55 -21.59 -14.47
CA HIS A 201 13.86 -20.24 -14.01
C HIS A 201 12.71 -19.27 -14.30
N ALA A 202 12.16 -19.29 -15.52
CA ALA A 202 11.05 -18.42 -15.89
C ALA A 202 9.70 -18.97 -15.39
N ARG A 203 8.76 -18.07 -15.10
CA ARG A 203 7.37 -18.45 -14.74
C ARG A 203 6.54 -18.67 -15.98
N ALA A 204 5.85 -19.82 -16.05
CA ALA A 204 5.01 -20.19 -17.18
C ALA A 204 3.95 -19.11 -17.51
N SER A 205 3.37 -18.46 -16.51
CA SER A 205 2.39 -17.37 -16.69
C SER A 205 2.95 -16.12 -17.36
N GLU A 206 4.25 -15.85 -17.21
CA GLU A 206 4.91 -14.66 -17.78
C GLU A 206 5.44 -14.94 -19.19
N VAL A 207 5.73 -16.21 -19.50
CA VAL A 207 6.27 -16.63 -20.81
C VAL A 207 5.18 -16.75 -21.88
N VAL A 208 3.96 -17.17 -21.52
CA VAL A 208 2.86 -17.37 -22.48
C VAL A 208 2.54 -16.11 -23.31
N PRO A 209 2.36 -14.91 -22.73
CA PRO A 209 2.07 -13.71 -23.51
C PRO A 209 3.16 -13.37 -24.54
N VAL A 210 4.42 -13.61 -24.19
CA VAL A 210 5.57 -13.38 -25.10
C VAL A 210 5.56 -14.40 -26.25
N MET A 211 5.21 -15.66 -25.96
CA MET A 211 5.07 -16.70 -26.97
C MET A 211 3.88 -16.43 -27.91
N GLU A 212 2.74 -16.00 -27.37
CA GLU A 212 1.56 -15.60 -28.15
C GLU A 212 1.84 -14.38 -29.04
N ALA A 213 2.55 -13.38 -28.51
CA ALA A 213 3.00 -12.23 -29.29
C ALA A 213 3.92 -12.64 -30.45
N SER A 214 4.79 -13.64 -30.24
CA SER A 214 5.65 -14.17 -31.30
C SER A 214 4.90 -14.97 -32.38
N LEU A 215 3.73 -15.54 -32.05
CA LEU A 215 2.89 -16.30 -32.99
C LEU A 215 2.11 -15.38 -33.94
N GLY A 216 1.85 -14.13 -33.50
CA GLY A 216 1.04 -13.16 -34.24
C GLY A 216 -0.43 -13.60 -34.33
N LYS A 217 -1.35 -12.65 -34.51
CA LYS A 217 -2.79 -12.93 -34.68
C LYS A 217 -3.10 -13.56 -36.06
N ARG A 218 -2.45 -14.67 -36.42
CA ARG A 218 -2.73 -15.39 -37.66
C ARG A 218 -3.88 -16.37 -37.48
N THR A 219 -4.71 -16.38 -38.52
CA THR A 219 -6.08 -16.87 -38.62
C THR A 219 -6.25 -18.31 -38.13
N ALA A 220 -7.43 -18.56 -37.55
CA ALA A 220 -7.88 -19.73 -36.80
C ALA A 220 -7.88 -21.10 -37.52
N GLU A 221 -7.14 -21.27 -38.62
CA GLU A 221 -7.16 -22.51 -39.41
C GLU A 221 -6.09 -23.54 -38.97
N ASN A 222 -5.13 -23.14 -38.13
CA ASN A 222 -4.27 -24.08 -37.41
C ASN A 222 -4.27 -23.68 -35.93
N ALA A 223 -5.06 -24.39 -35.11
CA ALA A 223 -5.22 -24.12 -33.69
C ALA A 223 -3.91 -24.39 -32.91
N ILE A 224 -2.95 -23.47 -33.04
CA ILE A 224 -1.75 -23.43 -32.22
C ILE A 224 -2.14 -22.78 -30.90
N GLN A 225 -2.11 -23.54 -29.82
CA GLN A 225 -2.46 -23.06 -28.48
C GLN A 225 -1.27 -23.26 -27.55
N VAL A 226 -1.00 -22.24 -26.74
CA VAL A 226 0.02 -22.26 -25.69
C VAL A 226 -0.71 -22.07 -24.37
N LEU A 227 -0.66 -23.07 -23.50
CA LEU A 227 -1.27 -22.99 -22.17
C LEU A 227 -0.19 -23.04 -21.10
N ALA A 228 -0.33 -22.22 -20.06
CA ALA A 228 0.50 -22.30 -18.86
C ALA A 228 -0.20 -23.12 -17.77
N ASP A 229 0.49 -24.13 -17.24
CA ASP A 229 0.19 -24.70 -15.94
C ASP A 229 1.06 -23.98 -14.88
N SER A 230 0.48 -22.98 -14.23
CA SER A 230 1.14 -22.18 -13.20
C SER A 230 1.47 -22.98 -11.94
N ARG A 231 0.76 -24.08 -11.66
CA ARG A 231 0.97 -24.90 -10.46
C ARG A 231 2.21 -25.77 -10.60
N THR A 232 2.46 -26.33 -11.79
CA THR A 232 3.64 -27.17 -12.05
C THR A 232 4.75 -26.46 -12.81
N ASN A 233 4.55 -25.17 -13.13
CA ASN A 233 5.45 -24.36 -13.96
C ASN A 233 5.77 -25.00 -15.31
N ARG A 234 4.74 -25.52 -15.99
CA ARG A 234 4.84 -26.20 -17.29
C ARG A 234 4.12 -25.42 -18.38
N LEU A 235 4.64 -25.50 -19.59
CA LEU A 235 4.00 -25.01 -20.80
C LEU A 235 3.47 -26.19 -21.60
N ILE A 236 2.22 -26.11 -22.02
CA ILE A 236 1.55 -27.09 -22.89
C ILE A 236 1.42 -26.45 -24.27
N LEU A 237 2.05 -27.06 -25.26
CA LEU A 237 2.11 -26.59 -26.65
C LEU A 237 1.26 -27.52 -27.53
N ILE A 238 0.20 -26.99 -28.12
CA ILE A 238 -0.71 -27.73 -29.01
C ILE A 238 -0.49 -27.21 -30.43
N GLY A 239 -0.28 -28.12 -31.40
CA GLY A 239 -0.20 -27.76 -32.81
C GLY A 239 0.73 -28.67 -33.64
N PRO A 240 0.98 -28.32 -34.92
CA PRO A 240 1.84 -29.09 -35.82
C PRO A 240 3.26 -29.28 -35.27
N ALA A 241 3.89 -30.41 -35.59
CA ALA A 241 5.20 -30.78 -35.04
C ALA A 241 6.28 -29.71 -35.25
N ALA A 242 6.32 -29.08 -36.43
CA ALA A 242 7.28 -28.02 -36.76
C ALA A 242 7.13 -26.77 -35.87
N VAL A 243 5.89 -26.41 -35.51
CA VAL A 243 5.61 -25.24 -34.67
C VAL A 243 5.95 -25.54 -33.21
N ARG A 244 5.61 -26.74 -32.72
CA ARG A 244 5.94 -27.15 -31.35
C ARG A 244 7.44 -27.16 -31.08
N GLN A 245 8.25 -27.62 -32.03
CA GLN A 245 9.71 -27.61 -31.90
C GLN A 245 10.25 -26.18 -31.78
N ARG A 246 9.81 -25.28 -32.65
CA ARG A 246 10.20 -23.86 -32.60
C ARG A 246 9.78 -23.17 -31.29
N LEU A 247 8.56 -23.44 -30.82
CA LEU A 247 8.07 -22.90 -29.54
C LEU A 247 8.82 -23.49 -28.34
N ALA A 248 9.21 -24.76 -28.39
CA ALA A 248 10.04 -25.38 -27.36
C ALA A 248 11.46 -24.80 -27.31
N GLU A 249 12.05 -24.46 -28.46
CA GLU A 249 13.34 -23.77 -28.53
C GLU A 249 13.25 -22.34 -27.98
N LEU A 250 12.20 -21.59 -28.35
CA LEU A 250 11.95 -20.26 -27.79
C LEU A 250 11.77 -20.31 -26.27
N ALA A 251 11.02 -21.29 -25.76
CA ALA A 251 10.84 -21.48 -24.32
C ALA A 251 12.17 -21.71 -23.59
N ARG A 252 13.10 -22.49 -24.18
CA ARG A 252 14.44 -22.69 -23.60
C ARG A 252 15.30 -21.44 -23.64
N GLY A 253 15.19 -20.63 -24.70
CA GLY A 253 15.90 -19.35 -24.81
C GLY A 253 15.40 -18.31 -23.81
N LEU A 254 14.13 -18.37 -23.41
CA LEU A 254 13.53 -17.51 -22.39
C LEU A 254 13.76 -18.01 -20.95
N ASP A 255 14.03 -19.30 -20.77
CA ASP A 255 14.27 -19.93 -19.46
C ASP A 255 15.71 -19.72 -18.95
N VAL A 256 16.13 -18.46 -18.88
CA VAL A 256 17.43 -18.05 -18.35
C VAL A 256 17.34 -17.73 -16.85
N PRO A 257 18.38 -17.99 -16.05
CA PRO A 257 18.41 -17.58 -14.65
C PRO A 257 18.31 -16.05 -14.57
N ALA A 258 17.27 -15.54 -13.92
CA ALA A 258 17.16 -14.12 -13.64
C ALA A 258 18.38 -13.69 -12.80
N THR A 259 19.11 -12.68 -13.28
CA THR A 259 20.14 -12.02 -12.49
C THR A 259 19.49 -11.51 -11.20
N ALA A 260 20.08 -11.87 -10.07
CA ALA A 260 19.48 -11.86 -8.73
C ALA A 260 18.48 -10.73 -8.44
N THR A 261 17.32 -11.17 -7.94
CA THR A 261 16.15 -10.46 -7.42
C THR A 261 16.43 -9.53 -6.21
N GLU A 262 17.67 -9.11 -5.97
CA GLU A 262 18.06 -8.29 -4.80
C GLU A 262 17.99 -6.78 -5.06
N ASP A 263 17.98 -6.33 -6.32
CA ASP A 263 17.95 -4.88 -6.61
C ASP A 263 16.57 -4.25 -6.40
N ASN A 264 15.51 -5.06 -6.31
CA ASN A 264 14.15 -4.53 -6.21
C ASN A 264 13.76 -4.16 -4.77
N ALA A 265 14.46 -4.65 -3.74
CA ALA A 265 14.15 -4.37 -2.34
C ALA A 265 15.39 -3.95 -1.57
N ARG A 266 15.37 -2.74 -0.97
CA ARG A 266 16.51 -2.17 -0.24
C ARG A 266 16.10 -1.58 1.09
N VAL A 267 16.89 -1.86 2.13
CA VAL A 267 16.71 -1.31 3.47
C VAL A 267 17.75 -0.23 3.71
N ILE A 268 17.31 1.01 3.94
CA ILE A 268 18.17 2.17 4.21
C ILE A 268 18.00 2.56 5.67
N ARG A 269 19.07 2.52 6.45
CA ARG A 269 19.07 2.98 7.86
C ARG A 269 19.38 4.46 7.92
N LEU A 270 18.55 5.22 8.61
CA LEU A 270 18.69 6.67 8.75
C LEU A 270 19.48 7.01 10.02
N ARG A 271 20.33 8.04 9.94
CA ARG A 271 21.22 8.45 11.03
C ARG A 271 20.71 9.68 11.78
N HIS A 272 20.02 10.59 11.12
CA HIS A 272 19.65 11.90 11.64
C HIS A 272 18.16 12.20 11.51
N SER A 273 17.55 11.78 10.40
CA SER A 273 16.14 11.99 10.10
C SER A 273 15.25 10.84 10.59
N ASN A 274 13.96 11.12 10.78
CA ASN A 274 12.98 10.14 11.22
C ASN A 274 12.39 9.36 10.04
N ALA A 275 12.39 8.03 10.12
CA ALA A 275 11.92 7.15 9.05
C ALA A 275 10.45 7.37 8.66
N LYS A 276 9.56 7.61 9.64
CA LYS A 276 8.14 7.83 9.39
C LYS A 276 7.91 9.09 8.55
N GLN A 277 8.52 10.19 8.99
CA GLN A 277 8.40 11.49 8.29
C GLN A 277 8.99 11.41 6.88
N LEU A 278 10.15 10.77 6.70
CA LEU A 278 10.74 10.60 5.37
C LEU A 278 9.93 9.66 4.46
N ALA A 279 9.34 8.59 5.01
CA ALA A 279 8.49 7.70 4.23
C ALA A 279 7.26 8.42 3.69
N GLU A 280 6.60 9.24 4.52
CA GLU A 280 5.44 10.06 4.09
C GLU A 280 5.83 11.05 2.98
N ILE A 281 6.98 11.73 3.11
CA ILE A 281 7.48 12.65 2.09
C ILE A 281 7.79 11.91 0.79
N LEU A 282 8.52 10.80 0.84
CA LEU A 282 8.90 10.04 -0.35
C LEU A 282 7.70 9.34 -1.00
N GLU A 283 6.71 8.91 -0.22
CA GLU A 283 5.45 8.37 -0.71
C GLU A 283 4.65 9.44 -1.44
N SER A 284 4.59 10.67 -0.92
CA SER A 284 3.92 11.81 -1.58
C SER A 284 4.56 12.14 -2.94
N ILE A 285 5.89 12.06 -3.05
CA ILE A 285 6.63 12.22 -4.31
C ILE A 285 6.29 11.08 -5.29
N GLY A 286 6.06 9.86 -4.78
CA GLY A 286 5.68 8.70 -5.59
C GLY A 286 4.25 8.70 -6.08
N GLN A 287 3.31 9.16 -5.26
CA GLN A 287 1.92 9.29 -5.65
C GLN A 287 1.72 10.42 -6.68
N GLY A 288 2.51 11.50 -6.61
CA GLY A 288 2.52 12.56 -7.63
C GLY A 288 2.96 12.10 -9.03
N ARG A 289 3.57 10.92 -9.16
CA ARG A 289 3.93 10.29 -10.44
C ARG A 289 2.93 9.23 -10.92
N LYS A 290 1.89 8.91 -10.15
CA LYS A 290 0.78 8.10 -10.65
C LYS A 290 -0.03 8.95 -11.64
N ALA A 291 0.06 8.53 -12.90
CA ALA A 291 -0.65 8.99 -14.09
C ALA A 291 -1.87 9.90 -13.85
N ALA A 292 -1.88 11.02 -14.57
CA ALA A 292 -3.10 11.75 -14.89
C ALA A 292 -4.19 10.76 -15.35
N PRO A 293 -5.44 10.88 -14.87
CA PRO A 293 -6.52 10.00 -15.32
C PRO A 293 -6.79 10.29 -16.80
N ALA A 294 -6.38 9.37 -17.67
CA ALA A 294 -6.82 9.36 -19.05
C ALA A 294 -8.32 9.07 -19.08
N LEU A 295 -9.11 10.00 -19.61
CA LEU A 295 -10.50 9.76 -19.98
C LEU A 295 -10.52 8.68 -21.08
N GLY A 296 -10.82 7.43 -20.71
CA GLY A 296 -11.00 6.35 -21.67
C GLY A 296 -11.24 5.02 -20.96
N ASN A 297 -12.45 4.47 -21.09
CA ASN A 297 -12.83 3.15 -20.60
C ASN A 297 -12.06 2.04 -21.33
N SER A 298 -10.81 1.80 -20.93
CA SER A 298 -10.05 0.62 -21.32
C SER A 298 -9.50 0.01 -20.04
N LYS A 299 -10.05 -1.15 -19.71
CA LYS A 299 -9.76 -1.95 -18.53
C LYS A 299 -8.44 -2.72 -18.74
N ASP A 300 -7.39 -1.99 -19.11
CA ASP A 300 -6.00 -2.43 -19.17
C ASP A 300 -5.16 -1.40 -18.42
N THR A 301 -5.39 -1.35 -17.10
CA THR A 301 -4.44 -0.76 -16.18
C THR A 301 -3.27 -1.73 -16.11
N ALA A 302 -2.28 -1.56 -16.99
CA ALA A 302 -0.93 -1.96 -16.61
C ALA A 302 -0.65 -1.20 -15.29
N PRO A 303 -0.43 -1.90 -14.16
CA PRO A 303 -0.10 -1.21 -12.93
C PRO A 303 1.21 -0.50 -13.18
N GLY A 304 1.17 0.84 -13.33
CA GLY A 304 2.38 1.65 -13.24
C GLY A 304 3.09 1.20 -11.98
N THR A 305 4.28 0.63 -12.14
CA THR A 305 5.02 -0.12 -11.13
C THR A 305 5.16 0.76 -9.89
N ALA A 306 4.27 0.53 -8.94
CA ALA A 306 4.17 1.32 -7.73
C ALA A 306 5.35 0.93 -6.86
N PHE A 307 6.34 1.81 -6.73
CA PHE A 307 7.33 1.64 -5.68
C PHE A 307 6.63 1.77 -4.33
N MET A 308 6.92 0.84 -3.43
CA MET A 308 6.40 0.80 -2.07
C MET A 308 7.49 1.25 -1.12
N ILE A 309 7.18 2.25 -0.31
CA ILE A 309 8.07 2.73 0.76
C ILE A 309 7.34 2.48 2.08
N LYS A 310 8.02 1.83 3.02
CA LYS A 310 7.54 1.64 4.39
C LYS A 310 8.63 2.04 5.37
N ALA A 311 8.22 2.72 6.43
CA ALA A 311 9.09 3.03 7.56
C ALA A 311 9.03 1.91 8.59
N ASP A 312 10.19 1.50 9.09
CA ASP A 312 10.35 0.78 10.34
C ASP A 312 10.77 1.79 11.42
N GLU A 313 9.83 2.13 12.30
CA GLU A 313 10.06 3.07 13.40
C GLU A 313 11.01 2.50 14.46
N SER A 314 11.06 1.17 14.64
CA SER A 314 11.88 0.53 15.69
C SER A 314 13.37 0.57 15.36
N GLN A 315 13.71 0.43 14.08
CA GLN A 315 15.09 0.47 13.58
C GLN A 315 15.47 1.81 12.95
N ASN A 316 14.55 2.78 12.92
CA ASN A 316 14.67 4.03 12.16
C ASN A 316 15.18 3.78 10.72
N ALA A 317 14.49 2.89 10.01
CA ALA A 317 14.88 2.43 8.68
C ALA A 317 13.75 2.60 7.67
N LEU A 318 14.13 2.83 6.41
CA LEU A 318 13.24 2.85 5.26
C LEU A 318 13.39 1.55 4.48
N VAL A 319 12.30 0.81 4.35
CA VAL A 319 12.19 -0.36 3.47
C VAL A 319 11.61 0.11 2.15
N LEU A 320 12.41 -0.01 1.09
CA LEU A 320 12.07 0.42 -0.26
C LEU A 320 11.91 -0.81 -1.14
N ILE A 321 10.80 -0.91 -1.87
CA ILE A 321 10.57 -1.92 -2.89
C ILE A 321 10.24 -1.18 -4.19
N ALA A 322 11.16 -1.16 -5.16
CA ALA A 322 11.06 -0.35 -6.37
C ALA A 322 11.89 -0.94 -7.52
N GLU A 323 11.77 -0.39 -8.73
CA GLU A 323 12.68 -0.74 -9.83
C GLU A 323 14.12 -0.26 -9.54
N PRO A 324 15.17 -0.93 -10.06
CA PRO A 324 16.56 -0.63 -9.71
C PRO A 324 16.98 0.84 -9.97
N GLU A 325 16.45 1.48 -11.01
CA GLU A 325 16.72 2.89 -11.32
C GLU A 325 16.09 3.85 -10.30
N GLN A 326 14.87 3.52 -9.84
CA GLN A 326 14.15 4.28 -8.82
C GLN A 326 14.82 4.15 -7.46
N VAL A 327 15.32 2.96 -7.12
CA VAL A 327 16.09 2.72 -5.89
C VAL A 327 17.28 3.66 -5.81
N ARG A 328 18.08 3.77 -6.88
CA ARG A 328 19.26 4.66 -6.93
C ARG A 328 18.88 6.14 -6.76
N THR A 329 17.78 6.56 -7.39
CA THR A 329 17.26 7.93 -7.28
C THR A 329 16.82 8.24 -5.85
N ILE A 330 16.00 7.38 -5.25
CA ILE A 330 15.50 7.55 -3.88
C ILE A 330 16.67 7.52 -2.89
N GLU A 331 17.65 6.63 -3.08
CA GLU A 331 18.85 6.58 -2.23
C GLU A 331 19.65 7.89 -2.26
N SER A 332 19.74 8.56 -3.42
CA SER A 332 20.40 9.87 -3.53
C SER A 332 19.64 10.97 -2.79
N ILE A 333 18.30 10.95 -2.87
CA ILE A 333 17.41 11.90 -2.17
C ILE A 333 17.50 11.67 -0.66
N VAL A 334 17.42 10.42 -0.21
CA VAL A 334 17.55 10.07 1.22
C VAL A 334 18.90 10.53 1.77
N ARG A 335 20.00 10.37 1.02
CA ARG A 335 21.32 10.88 1.44
C ARG A 335 21.38 12.40 1.55
N GLN A 336 20.62 13.13 0.73
CA GLN A 336 20.55 14.60 0.82
C GLN A 336 19.65 15.07 1.96
N LEU A 337 18.60 14.31 2.31
CA LEU A 337 17.66 14.64 3.38
C LEU A 337 18.10 14.16 4.77
N ASP A 338 18.91 13.10 4.86
CA ASP A 338 19.45 12.58 6.12
C ASP A 338 20.70 13.35 6.56
N GLN A 339 20.55 14.66 6.78
CA GLN A 339 21.61 15.54 7.25
C GLN A 339 21.48 15.84 8.75
N PRO A 340 22.60 16.11 9.45
CA PRO A 340 22.55 16.53 10.84
C PRO A 340 21.83 17.89 10.96
N ARG A 341 20.85 17.95 11.86
CA ARG A 341 20.16 19.20 12.19
C ARG A 341 20.96 19.97 13.23
N ALA A 342 21.11 21.27 13.01
CA ALA A 342 21.70 22.15 14.01
C ALA A 342 20.78 22.29 15.23
N GLN A 343 21.38 22.58 16.38
CA GLN A 343 20.69 22.88 17.62
C GLN A 343 20.77 24.37 17.88
N VAL A 344 19.84 24.89 18.67
CA VAL A 344 19.79 26.29 19.08
C VAL A 344 19.70 26.33 20.59
N LEU A 345 20.69 26.97 21.19
CA LEU A 345 20.69 27.32 22.61
C LEU A 345 20.12 28.72 22.76
N ILE A 346 19.04 28.83 23.52
CA ILE A 346 18.42 30.11 23.84
C ILE A 346 18.72 30.47 25.29
N HIS A 347 19.17 31.70 25.49
CA HIS A 347 19.24 32.33 26.79
C HIS A 347 18.26 33.50 26.82
N ALA A 348 17.39 33.54 27.81
CA ALA A 348 16.62 34.74 28.11
C ALA A 348 17.18 35.41 29.37
N ALA A 349 17.07 36.73 29.44
CA ALA A 349 17.29 37.49 30.66
C ALA A 349 16.08 38.39 30.89
N ILE A 350 15.38 38.17 31.99
CA ILE A 350 14.22 38.94 32.40
C ILE A 350 14.68 39.81 33.56
N VAL A 351 14.63 41.12 33.38
CA VAL A 351 15.05 42.12 34.36
C VAL A 351 13.83 42.90 34.79
N GLU A 352 13.51 42.85 36.07
CA GLU A 352 12.45 43.66 36.69
C GLU A 352 13.05 44.54 37.79
N ILE A 353 12.88 45.85 37.64
CA ILE A 353 13.26 46.84 38.64
C ILE A 353 11.97 47.49 39.11
N SER A 354 11.61 47.30 40.38
CA SER A 354 10.44 47.93 40.98
C SER A 354 10.82 48.71 42.22
N GLY A 355 10.04 49.75 42.50
CA GLY A 355 10.18 50.52 43.73
C GLY A 355 8.95 51.34 44.03
N ASP A 356 8.68 51.51 45.32
CA ASP A 356 7.54 52.24 45.84
C ASP A 356 8.02 53.26 46.87
N ILE A 357 7.64 54.51 46.67
CA ILE A 357 7.87 55.61 47.61
C ILE A 357 6.50 56.03 48.16
N ALA A 358 6.31 55.98 49.48
CA ALA A 358 5.09 56.44 50.11
C ALA A 358 5.39 57.46 51.21
N GLU A 359 4.82 58.65 51.08
CA GLU A 359 4.92 59.72 52.06
C GLU A 359 3.51 60.07 52.54
N ALA A 360 3.32 60.15 53.86
CA ALA A 360 2.06 60.57 54.45
C ALA A 360 2.31 61.47 55.66
N VAL A 361 1.58 62.57 55.75
CA VAL A 361 1.64 63.48 56.90
C VAL A 361 0.28 64.09 57.17
N GLY A 362 -0.10 64.15 58.45
CA GLY A 362 -1.28 64.89 58.87
C GLY A 362 -1.46 64.96 60.38
N VAL A 363 -2.42 65.78 60.78
CA VAL A 363 -2.74 66.03 62.19
C VAL A 363 -4.21 65.74 62.42
N GLN A 364 -4.51 64.95 63.44
CA GLN A 364 -5.85 64.61 63.86
C GLN A 364 -6.15 65.24 65.19
N TRP A 365 -7.40 65.63 65.40
CA TRP A 365 -7.83 66.33 66.61
C TRP A 365 -8.95 65.55 67.27
N GLY A 366 -8.91 65.45 68.60
CA GLY A 366 -10.01 64.91 69.40
C GLY A 366 -10.27 65.83 70.59
N ILE A 367 -11.55 66.11 70.85
CA ILE A 367 -12.01 66.87 71.99
C ILE A 367 -13.06 66.05 72.75
N SER A 368 -12.92 66.01 74.07
CA SER A 368 -13.81 65.27 74.97
C SER A 368 -14.02 66.11 76.23
N THR A 369 -15.06 66.96 76.22
CA THR A 369 -15.38 67.85 77.35
C THR A 369 -16.78 67.51 77.88
N GLY A 370 -16.86 66.78 79.00
CA GLY A 370 -18.13 66.33 79.56
C GLY A 370 -18.87 65.38 78.61
N ASP A 371 -20.12 65.69 78.30
CA ASP A 371 -20.95 64.92 77.35
C ASP A 371 -20.66 65.26 75.86
N ALA A 372 -19.91 66.34 75.60
CA ALA A 372 -19.57 66.77 74.23
C ALA A 372 -18.28 66.09 73.75
N LYS A 373 -18.40 65.23 72.74
CA LYS A 373 -17.29 64.55 72.07
C LYS A 373 -17.23 64.95 70.59
N GLY A 374 -16.07 65.35 70.11
CA GLY A 374 -15.84 65.72 68.71
C GLY A 374 -14.47 65.26 68.23
N PHE A 375 -14.36 64.97 66.94
CA PHE A 375 -13.10 64.50 66.35
C PHE A 375 -12.94 64.97 64.90
N ILE A 376 -11.71 65.23 64.52
CA ILE A 376 -11.26 65.40 63.14
C ILE A 376 -10.40 64.19 62.85
N ASN A 377 -10.97 63.24 62.10
CA ASN A 377 -10.28 62.02 61.69
C ASN A 377 -10.12 62.04 60.16
N PHE A 378 -8.97 61.59 59.68
CA PHE A 378 -8.67 61.48 58.26
C PHE A 378 -8.54 60.03 57.84
N PRO A 379 -9.03 59.66 56.64
CA PRO A 379 -8.93 58.28 56.14
C PRO A 379 -7.46 57.94 55.86
N GLY A 380 -6.86 57.09 56.70
CA GLY A 380 -5.53 56.51 56.43
C GLY A 380 -4.54 56.41 57.58
N THR A 381 -4.91 56.74 58.83
CA THR A 381 -4.00 56.62 59.99
C THR A 381 -4.19 55.35 60.83
N ASP A 382 -5.10 54.44 60.44
CA ASP A 382 -5.47 53.17 61.13
C ASP A 382 -5.78 53.28 62.64
N ILE A 383 -5.77 54.49 63.20
CA ILE A 383 -6.08 54.83 64.59
C ILE A 383 -7.41 55.57 64.61
N PRO A 384 -8.54 54.88 64.84
CA PRO A 384 -9.81 55.54 65.02
C PRO A 384 -9.85 56.26 66.38
N ILE A 385 -10.03 57.58 66.38
CA ILE A 385 -10.29 58.42 67.58
C ILE A 385 -11.76 58.25 68.09
N VAL A 386 -12.51 57.30 67.54
CA VAL A 386 -13.98 57.18 67.64
C VAL A 386 -14.47 56.65 69.02
N GLY A 387 -13.57 56.20 69.90
CA GLY A 387 -13.91 55.76 71.27
C GLY A 387 -13.75 56.84 72.35
N GLY A 388 -13.25 58.03 71.98
CA GLY A 388 -12.69 59.00 72.92
C GLY A 388 -11.17 58.93 72.97
N LEU A 389 -10.58 59.86 73.72
CA LEU A 389 -9.14 59.99 73.93
C LEU A 389 -8.60 58.92 74.91
N ASP A 390 -9.20 57.72 74.96
CA ASP A 390 -8.81 56.67 75.90
C ASP A 390 -7.61 55.89 75.34
N PHE A 391 -6.42 56.26 75.81
CA PHE A 391 -5.13 55.87 75.23
C PHE A 391 -4.48 54.67 75.92
N ASN A 392 -5.22 53.93 76.75
CA ASN A 392 -4.70 52.77 77.47
C ASN A 392 -5.00 51.43 76.77
N GLU A 393 -5.78 51.44 75.68
CA GLU A 393 -5.90 50.28 74.81
C GLU A 393 -4.58 50.09 74.04
N LYS A 394 -3.90 48.97 74.27
CA LYS A 394 -2.79 48.49 73.41
C LYS A 394 -3.33 48.17 72.02
N LYS A 395 -3.54 49.19 71.21
CA LYS A 395 -3.83 49.07 69.78
C LYS A 395 -2.52 49.13 69.00
N SER A 396 -2.46 48.34 67.93
CA SER A 396 -1.29 48.18 67.07
C SER A 396 -0.70 49.53 66.68
N ALA A 397 0.59 49.75 66.94
CA ALA A 397 1.27 50.95 66.49
C ALA A 397 1.32 50.92 64.95
N PRO A 398 0.82 51.96 64.26
CA PRO A 398 0.92 52.02 62.81
C PRO A 398 2.36 52.32 62.37
N GLU A 399 2.64 52.08 61.09
CA GLU A 399 3.94 52.37 60.50
C GLU A 399 4.21 53.89 60.46
N GLY A 400 5.42 54.28 60.84
CA GLY A 400 5.88 55.68 60.84
C GLY A 400 6.05 56.29 62.23
N ALA A 401 6.19 57.60 62.28
CA ALA A 401 6.30 58.39 63.49
C ALA A 401 4.93 58.88 63.94
N LEU A 402 4.65 58.71 65.24
CA LEU A 402 3.43 59.18 65.87
C LEU A 402 3.78 60.02 67.08
N LEU A 403 3.32 61.27 67.05
CA LEU A 403 3.49 62.20 68.16
C LEU A 403 2.12 62.61 68.68
N ARG A 404 1.86 62.28 69.95
CA ARG A 404 0.64 62.66 70.65
C ARG A 404 0.91 63.88 71.52
N LEU A 405 0.07 64.90 71.40
CA LEU A 405 0.13 66.12 72.21
C LEU A 405 -1.25 66.37 72.84
N GLY A 406 -1.33 66.64 74.14
CA GLY A 406 -2.59 66.99 74.81
C GLY A 406 -2.91 66.20 76.08
N SER A 407 -4.14 66.38 76.59
CA SER A 407 -4.69 65.79 77.82
C SER A 407 -5.96 64.98 77.53
N ASP A 408 -6.56 64.37 78.56
CA ASP A 408 -7.80 63.56 78.45
C ASP A 408 -9.01 64.34 77.91
N ARG A 409 -8.93 65.68 77.85
CA ARG A 409 -9.99 66.53 77.31
C ARG A 409 -9.73 67.02 75.88
N PHE A 410 -8.48 67.07 75.46
CA PHE A 410 -8.06 67.57 74.16
C PHE A 410 -6.77 66.88 73.72
N GLY A 411 -6.79 66.24 72.56
CA GLY A 411 -5.64 65.55 72.00
C GLY A 411 -5.43 65.92 70.54
N ALA A 412 -4.16 66.09 70.17
CA ALA A 412 -3.68 66.14 68.81
C ALA A 412 -2.81 64.91 68.54
N LEU A 413 -3.02 64.26 67.41
CA LEU A 413 -2.22 63.15 66.93
C LEU A 413 -1.56 63.55 65.62
N ILE A 414 -0.24 63.68 65.64
CA ILE A 414 0.56 63.91 64.45
C ILE A 414 1.06 62.56 63.96
N SER A 415 0.75 62.25 62.71
CA SER A 415 1.23 61.05 62.02
C SER A 415 2.09 61.46 60.84
N ALA A 416 3.28 60.89 60.74
CA ALA A 416 4.20 61.09 59.64
C ALA A 416 4.83 59.76 59.23
N LEU A 417 4.81 59.46 57.93
CA LEU A 417 5.38 58.25 57.33
C LEU A 417 6.14 58.67 56.08
N ALA A 418 7.36 58.15 55.92
CA ALA A 418 8.10 58.17 54.67
C ALA A 418 8.73 56.78 54.50
N SER A 419 8.31 56.05 53.48
CA SER A 419 8.84 54.73 53.14
C SER A 419 9.36 54.71 51.72
N ASN A 420 10.41 53.94 51.50
CA ASN A 420 11.05 53.77 50.20
C ASN A 420 11.51 52.33 50.04
N THR A 421 10.87 51.61 49.13
CA THR A 421 11.13 50.20 48.83
C THR A 421 11.76 50.10 47.45
N HIS A 422 12.83 49.32 47.33
CA HIS A 422 13.46 49.01 46.05
C HIS A 422 13.63 47.50 45.90
N SER A 423 13.37 46.99 44.69
CA SER A 423 13.52 45.59 44.34
C SER A 423 14.11 45.46 42.94
N ASN A 424 15.01 44.49 42.77
CA ASN A 424 15.60 44.13 41.49
C ASN A 424 15.57 42.61 41.35
N LEU A 425 14.98 42.13 40.27
CA LEU A 425 14.84 40.72 39.93
C LEU A 425 15.50 40.46 38.58
N LEU A 426 16.49 39.56 38.57
CA LEU A 426 17.13 39.04 37.36
C LEU A 426 16.87 37.55 37.27
N SER A 427 16.18 37.13 36.21
CA SER A 427 15.89 35.72 35.92
C SER A 427 16.49 35.34 34.58
N THR A 428 17.34 34.30 34.54
CA THR A 428 18.06 33.89 33.32
C THR A 428 17.75 32.44 32.92
N PRO A 429 16.53 32.12 32.44
CA PRO A 429 16.23 30.77 31.96
C PRO A 429 16.98 30.49 30.65
N SER A 430 17.41 29.23 30.47
CA SER A 430 18.11 28.77 29.28
C SER A 430 17.57 27.42 28.81
N LEU A 431 17.52 27.22 27.48
CA LEU A 431 16.95 26.03 26.86
C LEU A 431 17.70 25.68 25.57
N LEU A 432 17.96 24.39 25.35
CA LEU A 432 18.54 23.86 24.12
C LEU A 432 17.47 23.07 23.35
N THR A 433 17.31 23.34 22.06
CA THR A 433 16.37 22.59 21.20
C THR A 433 16.94 22.40 19.80
N LEU A 434 16.34 21.50 19.02
CA LEU A 434 16.64 21.31 17.60
C LEU A 434 15.98 22.40 16.76
N ASP A 435 16.53 22.64 15.58
CA ASP A 435 15.86 23.46 14.57
C ASP A 435 14.45 22.91 14.23
N ASN A 436 13.48 23.83 14.10
CA ASN A 436 12.06 23.57 13.87
C ASN A 436 11.38 22.71 14.95
N GLN A 437 11.99 22.52 16.12
CA GLN A 437 11.43 21.79 17.24
C GLN A 437 11.08 22.73 18.39
N GLU A 438 9.81 22.70 18.80
CA GLU A 438 9.34 23.44 19.96
C GLU A 438 9.89 22.83 21.25
N ALA A 439 10.35 23.71 22.15
CA ALA A 439 10.78 23.34 23.48
C ALA A 439 10.23 24.34 24.50
N HIS A 440 10.02 23.86 25.72
CA HIS A 440 9.45 24.66 26.80
C HIS A 440 10.19 24.39 28.11
N ILE A 441 10.33 25.42 28.94
CA ILE A 441 10.83 25.34 30.31
C ILE A 441 9.87 26.09 31.22
N ILE A 442 9.46 25.45 32.31
CA ILE A 442 8.59 26.04 33.33
C ILE A 442 9.34 25.93 34.66
N VAL A 443 9.53 27.07 35.32
CA VAL A 443 10.15 27.19 36.64
C VAL A 443 9.17 27.92 37.54
N GLY A 444 8.55 27.21 38.48
CA GLY A 444 7.48 27.78 39.28
C GLY A 444 6.94 26.84 40.34
N GLN A 445 5.77 27.19 40.84
CA GLN A 445 5.00 26.43 41.82
C GLN A 445 3.65 26.05 41.23
N ASN A 446 3.16 24.85 41.56
CA ASN A 446 1.81 24.42 41.15
C ASN A 446 0.81 24.67 42.29
N VAL A 447 0.03 25.75 42.17
CA VAL A 447 -0.85 26.24 43.23
C VAL A 447 -2.33 25.90 42.97
N PRO A 448 -3.12 25.57 44.01
CA PRO A 448 -4.53 25.24 43.85
C PRO A 448 -5.42 26.49 43.85
N PHE A 449 -6.35 26.55 42.90
CA PHE A 449 -7.41 27.54 42.78
C PHE A 449 -8.76 26.87 43.01
N LYS A 450 -9.62 27.42 43.86
CA LYS A 450 -10.95 26.86 44.09
C LYS A 450 -11.89 27.29 42.95
N THR A 451 -12.44 26.36 42.19
CA THR A 451 -13.33 26.65 41.04
C THR A 451 -14.82 26.53 41.37
N GLY A 452 -15.15 25.99 42.55
CA GLY A 452 -16.53 25.95 43.07
C GLY A 452 -16.60 25.38 44.48
N SER A 453 -17.66 25.72 45.20
CA SER A 453 -17.97 25.14 46.52
C SER A 453 -19.46 24.81 46.62
N TYR A 454 -19.80 23.59 47.04
CA TYR A 454 -21.18 23.19 47.34
C TYR A 454 -21.33 22.92 48.84
N ALA A 455 -22.20 23.68 49.51
CA ALA A 455 -22.60 23.42 50.90
C ALA A 455 -23.85 22.52 50.90
N THR A 456 -23.83 21.44 51.68
CA THR A 456 -25.00 20.56 51.84
C THR A 456 -25.98 21.17 52.84
N ASN A 457 -27.23 21.43 52.42
CA ASN A 457 -28.30 21.97 53.27
C ASN A 457 -28.81 20.93 54.30
N SER A 458 -28.05 20.68 55.37
CA SER A 458 -28.55 20.22 56.68
C SER A 458 -27.43 20.25 57.72
N ASN A 459 -27.49 21.18 58.68
CA ASN A 459 -26.66 21.26 59.91
C ASN A 459 -25.15 20.91 59.80
N GLY A 460 -24.54 21.11 58.64
CA GLY A 460 -23.13 20.86 58.32
C GLY A 460 -22.57 21.92 57.38
N ALA A 461 -23.05 23.16 57.51
CA ALA A 461 -22.68 24.31 56.69
C ALA A 461 -21.23 24.79 56.90
N ASP A 462 -20.52 24.22 57.89
CA ASP A 462 -19.17 24.63 58.27
C ASP A 462 -18.05 23.99 57.41
N ASN A 463 -18.36 23.08 56.48
CA ASN A 463 -17.34 22.48 55.62
C ASN A 463 -17.84 22.14 54.19
N PRO A 464 -18.01 23.15 53.31
CA PRO A 464 -18.45 22.92 51.94
C PRO A 464 -17.41 22.13 51.13
N PHE A 465 -17.87 21.20 50.29
CA PHE A 465 -16.99 20.53 49.33
C PHE A 465 -16.48 21.56 48.33
N THR A 466 -15.15 21.74 48.27
CA THR A 466 -14.50 22.67 47.33
C THR A 466 -13.82 21.88 46.22
N THR A 467 -14.11 22.25 44.97
CA THR A 467 -13.38 21.74 43.80
C THR A 467 -12.16 22.61 43.59
N VAL A 468 -10.98 22.00 43.47
CA VAL A 468 -9.71 22.70 43.24
C VAL A 468 -9.15 22.37 41.86
N GLU A 469 -8.75 23.41 41.13
CA GLU A 469 -7.99 23.34 39.88
C GLU A 469 -6.54 23.74 40.18
N ARG A 470 -5.57 22.96 39.72
CA ARG A 470 -4.14 23.23 39.91
C ARG A 470 -3.63 24.04 38.73
N LYS A 471 -2.96 25.17 38.98
CA LYS A 471 -2.33 25.99 37.94
C LYS A 471 -0.88 26.28 38.28
N ASP A 472 -0.03 26.22 37.27
CA ASP A 472 1.38 26.54 37.38
C ASP A 472 1.58 28.07 37.38
N VAL A 473 2.25 28.57 38.41
CA VAL A 473 2.60 29.98 38.58
C VAL A 473 4.12 30.07 38.65
N GLY A 474 4.72 30.84 37.75
CA GLY A 474 6.16 31.05 37.70
C GLY A 474 6.61 31.59 36.35
N ILE A 475 7.84 31.29 35.98
CA ILE A 475 8.44 31.68 34.71
C ILE A 475 8.27 30.52 33.73
N SER A 476 7.55 30.76 32.65
CA SER A 476 7.43 29.85 31.52
C SER A 476 8.06 30.49 30.29
N LEU A 477 8.97 29.75 29.64
CA LEU A 477 9.55 30.14 28.36
C LEU A 477 9.34 28.99 27.38
N LYS A 478 8.61 29.29 26.31
CA LYS A 478 8.27 28.39 25.24
C LYS A 478 8.78 28.98 23.93
N ILE A 479 9.51 28.17 23.17
CA ILE A 479 10.23 28.66 22.00
C ILE A 479 10.32 27.63 20.90
N LYS A 480 10.17 28.09 19.66
CA LYS A 480 10.38 27.30 18.46
C LYS A 480 11.33 28.07 17.52
N PRO A 481 12.59 27.61 17.38
CA PRO A 481 13.53 28.23 16.48
C PRO A 481 13.39 27.72 15.05
N TYR A 482 13.75 28.57 14.10
CA TYR A 482 13.90 28.26 12.69
C TYR A 482 15.18 28.93 12.16
N ILE A 483 16.13 28.13 11.70
CA ILE A 483 17.41 28.63 11.18
C ILE A 483 17.25 28.95 9.69
N ASN A 484 17.52 30.20 9.30
CA ASN A 484 17.53 30.62 7.91
C ASN A 484 18.94 30.50 7.30
N GLU A 485 19.04 30.62 5.98
CA GLU A 485 20.32 30.75 5.30
C GLU A 485 21.03 32.05 5.73
N GLY A 486 22.31 31.97 6.12
CA GLY A 486 23.10 33.14 6.53
C GLY A 486 23.11 33.47 8.02
N SER A 487 23.06 32.46 8.91
CA SER A 487 23.21 32.60 10.38
C SER A 487 22.14 33.43 11.11
N THR A 488 21.08 33.83 10.41
CA THR A 488 19.89 34.43 11.03
C THR A 488 18.96 33.35 11.55
N LEU A 489 18.31 33.61 12.69
CA LEU A 489 17.31 32.73 13.29
C LEU A 489 15.98 33.47 13.39
N ARG A 490 14.91 32.82 12.95
CA ARG A 490 13.54 33.22 13.27
C ARG A 490 13.07 32.44 14.48
N LEU A 491 12.66 33.14 15.54
CA LEU A 491 12.23 32.52 16.80
C LEU A 491 10.77 32.88 17.04
N GLU A 492 9.93 31.87 17.23
CA GLU A 492 8.60 32.04 17.80
C GLU A 492 8.73 31.89 19.32
N VAL A 493 8.50 32.98 20.05
CA VAL A 493 8.74 33.05 21.50
C VAL A 493 7.44 33.35 22.23
N GLU A 494 7.12 32.51 23.20
CA GLU A 494 6.06 32.67 24.18
C GLU A 494 6.70 32.70 25.56
N GLN A 495 6.64 33.84 26.23
CA GLN A 495 7.22 34.06 27.55
C GLN A 495 6.11 34.49 28.50
N GLU A 496 6.03 33.83 29.65
CA GLU A 496 5.10 34.17 30.72
C GLU A 496 5.86 34.27 32.06
N VAL A 497 5.60 35.33 32.82
CA VAL A 497 5.99 35.47 34.22
C VAL A 497 4.72 35.65 35.02
N SER A 498 4.47 34.69 35.90
CA SER A 498 3.33 34.70 36.81
C SER A 498 3.84 34.66 38.25
N ASP A 499 3.29 35.52 39.11
CA ASP A 499 3.58 35.56 40.55
C ASP A 499 2.28 35.57 41.36
N ILE A 500 2.35 35.14 42.62
CA ILE A 500 1.21 35.14 43.54
C ILE A 500 1.18 36.49 44.24
N ALA A 501 0.08 37.24 44.08
CA ALA A 501 -0.11 38.50 44.77
C ALA A 501 -0.34 38.24 46.27
N PRO A 502 0.21 39.09 47.17
CA PRO A 502 -0.05 38.97 48.60
C PRO A 502 -1.55 39.10 48.88
N SER A 503 -2.06 38.27 49.79
CA SER A 503 -3.48 38.16 50.13
C SER A 503 -4.05 39.52 50.58
N VAL A 504 -5.07 40.00 49.88
CA VAL A 504 -5.76 41.25 50.21
C VAL A 504 -6.72 41.00 51.38
N SER A 505 -6.60 41.78 52.46
CA SER A 505 -7.50 41.68 53.62
C SER A 505 -8.95 41.96 53.22
N GLY A 506 -9.85 40.99 53.40
CA GLY A 506 -11.29 41.13 53.11
C GLY A 506 -11.84 40.19 52.03
N ILE A 507 -10.99 39.40 51.37
CA ILE A 507 -11.38 38.23 50.58
C ILE A 507 -11.10 37.00 51.46
N ASP A 508 -11.99 36.00 51.47
CA ASP A 508 -11.77 34.76 52.22
C ASP A 508 -10.35 34.24 51.97
N SER A 509 -9.68 33.84 53.05
CA SER A 509 -8.27 33.43 53.18
C SER A 509 -7.79 32.27 52.27
N SER A 510 -8.52 31.95 51.20
CA SER A 510 -8.27 30.81 50.33
C SER A 510 -8.35 31.07 48.83
N ASP A 511 -8.64 32.30 48.38
CA ASP A 511 -8.56 32.65 46.95
C ASP A 511 -7.25 33.41 46.66
N LEU A 512 -6.40 32.82 45.82
CA LEU A 512 -5.08 33.34 45.48
C LEU A 512 -5.20 34.21 44.24
N ILE A 513 -4.80 35.48 44.33
CA ILE A 513 -4.69 36.36 43.15
C ILE A 513 -3.31 36.13 42.52
N THR A 514 -3.23 36.05 41.19
CA THR A 514 -1.97 35.88 40.45
C THR A 514 -1.74 37.07 39.53
N ASN A 515 -0.57 37.72 39.59
CA ASN A 515 -0.17 38.67 38.58
C ASN A 515 0.43 37.91 37.41
N LYS A 516 -0.05 38.15 36.20
CA LYS A 516 0.41 37.49 34.97
C LYS A 516 0.94 38.51 33.98
N ARG A 517 2.18 38.33 33.56
CA ARG A 517 2.86 39.10 32.51
C ARG A 517 3.18 38.12 31.38
N ALA A 518 2.58 38.32 30.20
CA ALA A 518 2.76 37.40 29.08
C ALA A 518 3.13 38.15 27.81
N LEU A 519 4.06 37.58 27.05
CA LEU A 519 4.55 38.09 25.78
C LEU A 519 4.56 36.95 24.76
N LYS A 520 4.00 37.19 23.57
CA LYS A 520 4.07 36.28 22.42
C LYS A 520 4.52 37.08 21.21
N SER A 521 5.67 36.72 20.63
CA SER A 521 6.22 37.42 19.48
C SER A 521 7.02 36.48 18.59
N THR A 522 7.14 36.86 17.31
CA THR A 522 8.04 36.22 16.36
C THR A 522 9.13 37.21 16.00
N ILE A 523 10.38 36.86 16.29
CA ILE A 523 11.54 37.75 16.16
C ILE A 523 12.57 37.13 15.24
N LEU A 524 13.35 37.97 14.56
CA LEU A 524 14.51 37.57 13.78
C LEU A 524 15.76 38.09 14.49
N ALA A 525 16.75 37.23 14.70
CA ALA A 525 17.98 37.55 15.43
C ALA A 525 19.17 36.88 14.77
N ASP A 526 20.34 37.51 14.84
CA ASP A 526 21.59 36.88 14.42
C ASP A 526 22.15 35.94 15.50
N ASP A 527 23.01 35.01 15.07
CA ASP A 527 23.70 34.08 15.97
C ASP A 527 24.53 34.82 17.03
N GLY A 528 24.17 34.61 18.31
CA GLY A 528 24.86 35.20 19.46
C GLY A 528 24.45 36.64 19.80
N GLU A 529 23.57 37.26 19.01
CA GLU A 529 23.08 38.62 19.23
C GLU A 529 22.12 38.70 20.42
N ILE A 530 22.20 39.78 21.21
CA ILE A 530 21.24 40.05 22.29
C ILE A 530 20.15 40.98 21.75
N ILE A 531 18.93 40.48 21.70
CA ILE A 531 17.76 41.24 21.26
C ILE A 531 16.81 41.51 22.43
N VAL A 532 16.16 42.67 22.39
CA VAL A 532 15.09 43.02 23.33
C VAL A 532 13.77 42.59 22.71
N ILE A 533 13.10 41.58 23.30
CA ILE A 533 11.82 41.10 22.78
C ILE A 533 10.68 42.06 23.17
N GLY A 534 10.79 42.68 24.34
CA GLY A 534 9.80 43.61 24.85
C GLY A 534 10.09 44.09 26.26
N GLY A 535 9.21 44.96 26.77
CA GLY A 535 9.29 45.49 28.13
C GLY A 535 8.06 46.31 28.48
N LEU A 536 7.91 46.60 29.77
CA LEU A 536 6.85 47.44 30.32
C LEU A 536 7.44 48.41 31.32
N ILE A 537 7.22 49.70 31.13
CA ILE A 537 7.55 50.75 32.10
C ILE A 537 6.23 51.31 32.62
N ARG A 538 6.02 51.22 33.94
CA ARG A 538 4.87 51.77 34.64
C ARG A 538 5.36 52.74 35.70
N ASP A 539 4.83 53.96 35.66
CA ASP A 539 5.05 54.98 36.69
C ASP A 539 3.66 55.48 37.11
N SER A 540 3.33 55.28 38.39
CA SER A 540 2.03 55.58 38.96
C SER A 540 2.19 56.48 40.16
N VAL A 541 1.78 57.74 40.01
CA VAL A 541 1.75 58.72 41.10
C VAL A 541 0.31 58.88 41.59
N ARG A 542 0.07 58.62 42.88
CA ARG A 542 -1.22 58.80 43.54
C ARG A 542 -1.07 59.80 44.68
N THR A 543 -1.73 60.94 44.53
CA THR A 543 -1.82 61.98 45.56
C THR A 543 -3.22 61.99 46.16
N GLN A 544 -3.32 61.77 47.46
CA GLN A 544 -4.55 61.86 48.23
C GLN A 544 -4.45 63.02 49.21
N LYS A 545 -5.37 63.98 49.09
CA LYS A 545 -5.47 65.14 49.98
C LYS A 545 -6.83 65.14 50.65
N SER A 546 -6.83 65.05 51.98
CA SER A 546 -8.03 65.17 52.81
C SER A 546 -7.86 66.34 53.75
N GLY A 547 -8.94 67.06 54.06
CA GLY A 547 -8.84 68.23 54.92
C GLY A 547 -10.19 68.81 55.28
N VAL A 548 -10.24 69.57 56.37
CA VAL A 548 -11.46 70.26 56.80
C VAL A 548 -11.71 71.44 55.85
N PRO A 549 -12.92 71.58 55.26
CA PRO A 549 -13.26 72.73 54.42
C PRO A 549 -12.99 74.05 55.15
N LEU A 550 -12.55 75.08 54.41
CA LEU A 550 -12.09 76.39 54.89
C LEU A 550 -10.80 76.37 55.73
N LEU A 551 -10.71 75.54 56.78
CA LEU A 551 -9.56 75.52 57.69
C LEU A 551 -8.28 74.99 57.03
N ARG A 552 -8.39 74.07 56.07
CA ARG A 552 -7.24 73.50 55.35
C ARG A 552 -6.49 74.51 54.48
N ASP A 553 -7.16 75.59 54.04
CA ASP A 553 -6.66 76.52 53.03
C ASP A 553 -5.98 77.76 53.66
N ILE A 554 -5.96 77.86 55.00
CA ILE A 554 -5.29 78.95 55.72
C ILE A 554 -3.76 78.82 55.55
N PRO A 555 -3.04 79.87 55.13
CA PRO A 555 -1.57 79.85 55.05
C PRO A 555 -0.95 79.48 56.41
N TYR A 556 0.07 78.63 56.38
CA TYR A 556 0.79 78.06 57.54
C TYR A 556 -0.06 77.17 58.46
N LEU A 557 -1.22 77.63 58.93
CA LEU A 557 -2.08 76.91 59.87
C LEU A 557 -2.91 75.79 59.23
N GLY A 558 -3.19 75.88 57.93
CA GLY A 558 -3.98 74.86 57.21
C GLY A 558 -3.30 73.48 57.15
N ALA A 559 -1.98 73.42 57.37
CA ALA A 559 -1.24 72.16 57.51
C ALA A 559 -1.72 71.31 58.70
N LEU A 560 -2.25 71.95 59.75
CA LEU A 560 -2.79 71.28 60.93
C LEU A 560 -4.20 70.70 60.72
N PHE A 561 -4.88 71.06 59.62
CA PHE A 561 -6.25 70.65 59.31
C PHE A 561 -6.35 69.87 58.00
N ARG A 562 -5.22 69.32 57.54
CA ARG A 562 -5.13 68.49 56.34
C ARG A 562 -4.30 67.24 56.58
N TRP A 563 -4.51 66.26 55.71
CA TRP A 563 -3.76 65.03 55.61
C TRP A 563 -3.43 64.79 54.15
N ASN A 564 -2.15 64.65 53.86
CA ASN A 564 -1.64 64.41 52.52
C ASN A 564 -0.96 63.04 52.51
N ARG A 565 -1.26 62.23 51.49
CA ARG A 565 -0.55 60.99 51.19
C ARG A 565 -0.16 61.01 49.72
N ASP A 566 1.13 60.92 49.47
CA ASP A 566 1.72 60.79 48.14
C ASP A 566 2.32 59.39 48.02
N THR A 567 1.95 58.66 46.97
CA THR A 567 2.45 57.31 46.69
C THR A 567 2.91 57.25 45.25
N GLN A 568 4.20 57.00 45.04
CA GLN A 568 4.79 56.80 43.72
C GLN A 568 5.23 55.34 43.59
N SER A 569 4.67 54.63 42.63
CA SER A 569 5.02 53.24 42.32
C SER A 569 5.62 53.18 40.92
N LYS A 570 6.85 52.69 40.82
CA LYS A 570 7.59 52.54 39.55
C LYS A 570 7.96 51.09 39.33
N SER A 571 7.69 50.57 38.13
CA SER A 571 8.09 49.22 37.74
C SER A 571 8.56 49.18 36.29
N ASN A 572 9.78 48.71 36.06
CA ASN A 572 10.41 48.56 34.76
C ASN A 572 10.69 47.07 34.53
N LEU A 573 10.10 46.50 33.49
CA LEU A 573 10.34 45.13 33.04
C LEU A 573 11.00 45.19 31.65
N MET A 574 12.09 44.43 31.47
CA MET A 574 12.71 44.22 30.16
C MET A 574 13.00 42.73 29.97
N VAL A 575 12.74 42.24 28.76
CA VAL A 575 12.98 40.84 28.37
C VAL A 575 13.99 40.81 27.23
N PHE A 576 15.16 40.26 27.51
CA PHE A 576 16.25 40.06 26.56
C PHE A 576 16.30 38.59 26.15
N LEU A 577 16.72 38.34 24.92
CA LEU A 577 16.97 37.01 24.42
C LEU A 577 18.23 36.98 23.57
N ARG A 578 18.99 35.90 23.73
CA ARG A 578 20.21 35.62 22.98
C ARG A 578 20.16 34.19 22.44
N PRO A 579 19.91 34.00 21.13
CA PRO A 579 20.02 32.70 20.51
C PRO A 579 21.49 32.40 20.20
N THR A 580 21.87 31.13 20.20
CA THR A 580 23.20 30.67 19.78
C THR A 580 23.05 29.37 19.01
N ILE A 581 23.49 29.33 17.77
CA ILE A 581 23.45 28.15 16.91
C ILE A 581 24.58 27.23 17.34
N VAL A 582 24.28 25.95 17.52
CA VAL A 582 25.26 24.92 17.81
C VAL A 582 25.25 23.87 16.70
N ARG A 583 26.34 23.83 15.93
CA ARG A 583 26.47 22.97 14.74
C ARG A 583 27.29 21.72 15.01
N SER A 584 28.37 21.84 15.80
CA SER A 584 29.29 20.74 16.10
C SER A 584 29.15 20.22 17.53
N LYS A 585 29.70 19.03 17.79
CA LYS A 585 29.74 18.46 19.14
C LYS A 585 30.75 19.19 20.01
N GLU A 586 31.81 19.67 19.40
CA GLU A 586 32.87 20.47 20.02
C GLU A 586 32.28 21.78 20.55
N ASP A 587 31.47 22.49 19.74
CA ASP A 587 30.77 23.71 20.16
C ASP A 587 29.85 23.46 21.36
N LEU A 588 29.05 22.37 21.32
CA LEU A 588 28.18 21.97 22.43
C LEU A 588 29.01 21.76 23.70
N SER A 589 30.08 20.98 23.62
CA SER A 589 30.94 20.68 24.77
C SER A 589 31.61 21.93 25.35
N GLY A 590 32.05 22.85 24.49
CA GLY A 590 32.65 24.12 24.90
C GLY A 590 31.65 25.01 25.64
N ILE A 591 30.44 25.16 25.09
CA ILE A 591 29.37 25.94 25.71
C ILE A 591 28.94 25.33 27.05
N SER A 592 28.76 24.00 27.11
CA SER A 592 28.42 23.30 28.35
C SER A 592 29.49 23.49 29.42
N GLN A 593 30.77 23.37 29.07
CA GLN A 593 31.87 23.56 30.03
C GLN A 593 31.96 25.01 30.51
N GLN A 594 31.81 25.98 29.61
CA GLN A 594 31.78 27.40 29.96
C GLN A 594 30.63 27.70 30.94
N ARG A 595 29.44 27.15 30.69
CA ARG A 595 28.26 27.32 31.56
C ARG A 595 28.45 26.67 32.91
N TYR A 596 29.02 25.46 32.95
CA TYR A 596 29.33 24.77 34.19
C TYR A 596 30.32 25.57 35.04
N ASN A 597 31.40 26.06 34.43
CA ASN A 597 32.38 26.90 35.11
C ASN A 597 31.75 28.20 35.65
N ALA A 598 30.89 28.86 34.87
CA ALA A 598 30.18 30.06 35.34
C ALA A 598 29.30 29.79 36.58
N LEU A 599 28.57 28.65 36.61
CA LEU A 599 27.80 28.25 37.79
C LEU A 599 28.72 27.92 38.98
N ARG A 600 29.85 27.27 38.71
CA ARG A 600 30.85 26.93 39.72
C ARG A 600 31.47 28.18 40.34
N ASP A 601 31.84 29.19 39.56
CA ASP A 601 32.39 30.45 40.07
C ASP A 601 31.39 31.19 40.98
N LEU A 602 30.09 31.14 40.62
CA LEU A 602 29.01 31.67 41.46
C LEU A 602 28.89 30.91 42.78
N SER A 603 29.07 29.58 42.78
CA SER A 603 29.06 28.77 44.02
C SER A 603 30.27 29.01 44.93
N GLN A 604 31.43 29.34 44.37
CA GLN A 604 32.66 29.60 45.13
C GLN A 604 32.61 30.95 45.84
N SER A 605 32.02 31.97 45.21
CA SER A 605 32.01 33.35 45.71
C SER A 605 31.24 33.54 47.03
N GLY A 606 30.41 32.57 47.43
CA GLY A 606 29.64 32.58 48.69
C GLY A 606 30.10 31.55 49.74
N ALA A 607 31.14 30.77 49.46
CA ALA A 607 31.51 29.64 50.30
C ALA A 607 32.32 30.10 51.54
N ARG A 608 31.65 30.19 52.69
CA ARG A 608 32.31 29.97 53.99
C ARG A 608 32.77 28.50 54.03
N ASP A 609 33.92 28.23 54.67
CA ASP A 609 34.77 27.03 54.60
C ASP A 609 34.10 25.62 54.68
N ASN A 610 32.79 25.51 54.89
CA ASN A 610 32.11 24.26 55.26
C ASN A 610 30.82 23.96 54.45
N ASN A 611 30.69 24.43 53.20
CA ASN A 611 29.40 24.34 52.47
C ASN A 611 29.33 23.20 51.43
N SER A 612 28.27 22.39 51.54
CA SER A 612 27.86 21.31 50.62
C SER A 612 27.36 21.77 49.24
N LEU A 613 27.53 23.05 48.92
CA LEU A 613 27.03 23.72 47.72
C LEU A 613 28.11 23.97 46.67
N LEU A 614 29.33 23.47 46.88
CA LEU A 614 30.41 23.58 45.91
C LEU A 614 30.20 22.59 44.78
N LEU A 615 30.10 23.12 43.56
CA LEU A 615 30.10 22.29 42.36
C LEU A 615 31.48 21.62 42.18
N PRO A 616 31.52 20.35 41.75
CA PRO A 616 32.76 19.63 41.46
C PRO A 616 33.69 20.34 40.46
N ALA A 617 34.94 19.89 40.38
CA ALA A 617 35.89 20.53 39.50
C ALA A 617 35.65 20.23 38.02
N ASP A 618 35.18 19.02 37.75
CA ASP A 618 34.81 18.53 36.42
C ASP A 618 33.30 18.30 36.35
N SER A 619 32.67 18.70 35.26
CA SER A 619 31.24 18.50 35.01
C SER A 619 30.84 17.03 35.00
N ARG A 620 31.78 16.12 34.69
CA ARG A 620 31.57 14.66 34.72
C ARG A 620 31.31 14.12 36.13
N GLN A 621 31.92 14.72 37.14
CA GLN A 621 31.78 14.32 38.54
C GLN A 621 30.38 14.57 39.11
N LEU A 622 29.50 15.27 38.39
CA LEU A 622 28.08 15.37 38.75
C LEU A 622 27.35 14.01 38.67
N PHE A 623 27.82 13.09 37.83
CA PHE A 623 27.17 11.81 37.57
C PHE A 623 27.98 10.62 38.08
N GLU A 624 29.24 10.86 38.45
CA GLU A 624 30.09 9.87 39.10
C GLU A 624 29.90 9.97 40.61
N PRO A 625 29.73 8.84 41.33
CA PRO A 625 29.68 8.87 42.78
C PRO A 625 30.99 9.46 43.30
N VAL A 626 30.90 10.56 44.06
CA VAL A 626 32.07 11.21 44.69
C VAL A 626 32.72 10.19 45.63
N SER A 627 33.79 9.54 45.17
CA SER A 627 34.45 8.46 45.89
C SER A 627 35.21 8.90 47.16
N ASP A 628 35.34 10.21 47.37
CA ASP A 628 36.14 10.81 48.46
C ASP A 628 35.39 11.80 49.35
N ALA A 629 34.05 11.82 49.32
CA ALA A 629 33.33 12.55 50.37
C ALA A 629 33.48 11.77 51.69
N PRO A 630 34.12 12.31 52.76
CA PRO A 630 34.08 11.67 54.05
C PRO A 630 32.60 11.56 54.43
N VAL A 631 32.13 10.32 54.59
CA VAL A 631 30.79 10.03 55.10
C VAL A 631 30.66 10.79 56.41
N PHE A 632 29.90 11.88 56.39
CA PHE A 632 29.62 12.66 57.59
C PHE A 632 28.67 11.82 58.43
N ASP A 633 29.24 11.03 59.34
CA ASP A 633 28.49 10.23 60.29
C ASP A 633 27.81 11.18 61.28
N LEU A 634 26.52 11.45 61.04
CA LEU A 634 25.65 12.26 61.90
C LEU A 634 25.50 11.70 63.33
N ARG A 635 26.12 10.57 63.66
CA ARG A 635 26.10 9.95 65.00
C ARG A 635 27.35 10.22 65.84
N LYS A 636 28.38 10.89 65.30
CA LYS A 636 29.55 11.23 66.12
C LYS A 636 29.31 12.55 66.87
N PRO A 637 29.38 12.55 68.22
CA PRO A 637 29.35 13.80 68.97
C PRO A 637 30.60 14.62 68.64
N ALA A 638 30.41 15.93 68.46
CA ALA A 638 31.49 16.88 68.21
C ALA A 638 32.51 16.87 69.37
N PRO A 639 33.82 17.11 69.09
CA PRO A 639 34.84 17.24 70.12
C PRO A 639 34.67 18.49 71.00
#